data_AF-A0A845JU27-F1
#
_entry.id   AF-A0A845JU27-F1
#
_cell.length_a   1.000
_cell.length_b   1.000
_cell.length_c   1.000
_cell.angle_alpha   90.00
_cell.angle_beta   90.00
_cell.angle_gamma   90.00
#
_symmetry.space_group_name_H-M   'P 1'
#
loop_
_entity.id
_entity.type
_entity.pdbx_description
1 polymer ?
#
loop_
_entity_poly.entity_id
_entity_poly.type
_entity_poly.pdbx_seq_one_letter_code
_entity_poly.pdbx_strand_id
1 'polypeptide(L)'
;MINRTWVENMIGLIIVLNIFVLAYMFLIPRAQFISAHWNLSSETLMETTGAKDTPNQYSRNYRVANQIRKITGETSIILMPGDDWEFSSSRSVMIQRLYPRKIYFFGDKGFESRMRNLIDQKKEFFVVFNEDWGRSLCKARRVQALNNPGFGICRIENGLGTEANNSL
;
A
#
# COMPACT_ATOMS: atom_id res chain seq x y z
N MET A 1 -3.88 61.59 8.06
CA MET A 1 -2.90 61.05 7.07
C MET A 1 -2.20 59.86 7.70
N ILE A 2 -2.33 58.68 7.12
CA ILE A 2 -1.60 57.49 7.61
C ILE A 2 -0.13 57.69 7.27
N ASN A 3 0.76 57.54 8.25
CA ASN A 3 2.19 57.75 8.06
C ASN A 3 2.77 56.66 7.15
N ARG A 4 3.40 57.03 6.04
CA ARG A 4 3.94 56.11 5.03
C ARG A 4 4.89 55.07 5.63
N THR A 5 5.74 55.49 6.57
CA THR A 5 6.68 54.63 7.29
C THR A 5 5.98 53.55 8.12
N TRP A 6 4.79 53.85 8.66
CA TRP A 6 4.00 52.88 9.42
C TRP A 6 3.44 51.78 8.51
N VAL A 7 2.96 52.15 7.32
CA VAL A 7 2.47 51.20 6.31
C VAL A 7 3.60 50.29 5.82
N GLU A 8 4.76 50.86 5.49
CA GLU A 8 5.94 50.11 5.05
C GLU A 8 6.41 49.12 6.12
N ASN A 9 6.44 49.52 7.39
CA ASN A 9 6.79 48.63 8.51
C ASN A 9 5.75 47.52 8.74
N MET A 10 4.45 47.82 8.62
CA MET A 10 3.39 46.81 8.71
C MET A 10 3.49 45.78 7.59
N ILE A 11 3.72 46.22 6.34
CA ILE A 11 3.92 45.32 5.20
C ILE A 11 5.15 44.44 5.43
N GLY A 12 6.28 45.04 5.86
CA GLY A 12 7.50 44.29 6.19
C GLY A 12 7.26 43.22 7.26
N LEU A 13 6.53 43.56 8.32
CA LEU A 13 6.15 42.60 9.37
C LEU A 13 5.30 41.44 8.82
N ILE A 14 4.30 41.75 8.00
CA ILE A 14 3.46 40.73 7.37
C ILE A 14 4.30 39.78 6.50
N ILE A 15 5.23 40.32 5.71
CA ILE A 15 6.13 39.51 4.87
C ILE A 15 6.99 38.58 5.75
N VAL A 16 7.63 39.11 6.79
CA VAL A 16 8.48 38.32 7.70
C VAL A 16 7.67 37.22 8.39
N LEU A 17 6.46 37.53 8.87
CA LEU A 17 5.58 36.53 9.49
C LEU A 17 5.18 35.44 8.50
N ASN A 18 4.87 35.79 7.25
CA ASN A 18 4.55 34.80 6.22
C ASN A 18 5.75 33.89 5.91
N ILE A 19 6.95 34.46 5.76
CA ILE A 19 8.18 33.67 5.54
C ILE A 19 8.42 32.74 6.74
N PHE A 20 8.24 33.24 7.95
CA PHE A 20 8.39 32.44 9.17
C PHE A 20 7.41 31.26 9.20
N VAL A 21 6.13 31.51 8.90
CA VAL A 21 5.11 30.45 8.82
C VAL A 21 5.47 29.43 7.74
N LEU A 22 5.87 29.88 6.55
CA LEU A 22 6.27 28.98 5.46
C LEU A 22 7.47 28.10 5.86
N ALA A 23 8.47 28.71 6.49
CA ALA A 23 9.66 28.00 6.95
C ALA A 23 9.31 26.97 8.03
N TYR A 24 8.58 27.39 9.06
CA TYR A 24 8.27 26.54 10.22
C TYR A 24 7.27 25.43 9.91
N MET A 25 6.24 25.71 9.12
CA MET A 25 5.18 24.75 8.83
C MET A 25 5.52 23.79 7.69
N PHE A 26 6.36 24.20 6.71
CA PHE A 26 6.61 23.40 5.51
C PHE A 26 8.09 23.08 5.30
N LEU A 27 8.97 24.09 5.26
CA LEU A 27 10.38 23.85 4.89
C LEU A 27 11.16 23.06 5.93
N ILE A 28 11.03 23.41 7.21
CA ILE A 28 11.75 22.75 8.30
C ILE A 28 11.32 21.28 8.44
N PRO A 29 10.01 20.94 8.54
CA PRO A 29 9.58 19.55 8.60
C PRO A 29 10.06 18.71 7.40
N ARG A 30 10.03 19.28 6.20
CA ARG A 30 10.47 18.61 4.98
C ARG A 30 11.99 18.40 4.97
N ALA A 31 12.78 19.40 5.38
CA ALA A 31 14.23 19.27 5.49
C ALA A 31 14.63 18.23 6.54
N GLN A 32 13.96 18.21 7.70
CA GLN A 32 14.17 17.19 8.74
C GLN A 32 13.86 15.78 8.22
N PHE A 33 12.74 15.62 7.50
CA PHE A 33 12.37 14.34 6.92
C PHE A 33 13.40 13.85 5.89
N ILE A 34 13.81 14.72 4.95
CA ILE A 34 14.82 14.40 3.94
C ILE A 34 16.14 14.01 4.60
N SER A 35 16.60 14.78 5.59
CA SER A 35 17.84 14.49 6.31
C SER A 35 17.79 13.15 7.04
N ALA A 36 16.66 12.81 7.68
CA ALA A 36 16.52 11.57 8.43
C ALA A 36 16.41 10.32 7.53
N HIS A 37 15.98 10.47 6.27
CA HIS A 37 15.69 9.36 5.37
C HIS A 37 16.55 9.36 4.09
N TRP A 38 17.63 10.16 4.04
CA TRP A 38 18.45 10.38 2.84
C TRP A 38 18.99 9.09 2.21
N ASN A 39 19.32 8.09 3.03
CA ASN A 39 19.92 6.83 2.58
C ASN A 39 18.89 5.71 2.34
N LEU A 40 17.59 5.99 2.44
CA LEU A 40 16.58 4.97 2.22
C LEU A 40 16.31 4.76 0.73
N SER A 41 16.05 3.50 0.38
CA SER A 41 15.56 3.18 -0.96
C SER A 41 14.18 3.82 -1.18
N SER A 42 13.85 4.10 -2.44
CA SER A 42 12.53 4.61 -2.83
C SER A 42 11.38 3.72 -2.29
N GLU A 43 11.57 2.40 -2.29
CA GLU A 43 10.59 1.46 -1.76
C GLU A 43 10.37 1.61 -0.26
N THR A 44 11.45 1.71 0.51
CA THR A 44 11.38 1.89 1.97
C THR A 44 10.82 3.27 2.33
N LEU A 45 11.14 4.29 1.53
CA LEU A 45 10.65 5.65 1.75
C LEU A 45 9.12 5.74 1.67
N MET A 46 8.50 4.99 0.74
CA MET A 46 7.04 4.91 0.61
C MET A 46 6.36 4.23 1.82
N GLU A 47 7.09 3.46 2.61
CA GLU A 47 6.56 2.80 3.82
C GLU A 47 6.68 3.67 5.09
N THR A 48 7.30 4.84 4.99
CA THR A 48 7.44 5.78 6.11
C THR A 48 6.17 6.60 6.33
N THR A 49 6.04 7.22 7.51
CA THR A 49 4.91 8.10 7.85
C THR A 49 4.89 9.43 7.10
N GLY A 50 5.90 9.72 6.27
CA GLY A 50 6.05 11.01 5.58
C GLY A 50 6.53 12.13 6.51
N ALA A 51 6.74 13.31 5.91
CA ALA A 51 7.07 14.51 6.65
C ALA A 51 5.85 15.01 7.44
N LYS A 52 6.07 15.76 8.53
CA LYS A 52 4.98 16.22 9.41
C LYS A 52 3.98 17.13 8.68
N ASP A 53 4.44 17.90 7.70
CA ASP A 53 3.63 18.77 6.82
C ASP A 53 2.84 17.98 5.77
N THR A 54 3.35 16.81 5.36
CA THR A 54 2.72 15.93 4.36
C THR A 54 2.75 14.47 4.83
N PRO A 55 1.92 14.08 5.81
CA PRO A 55 1.92 12.73 6.33
C PRO A 55 1.43 11.73 5.27
N ASN A 56 2.11 10.58 5.20
CA ASN A 56 1.79 9.50 4.30
C ASN A 56 0.69 8.61 4.88
N GLN A 57 -0.52 8.78 4.37
CA GLN A 57 -1.69 7.99 4.74
C GLN A 57 -1.63 6.53 4.24
N TYR A 58 -0.75 6.23 3.27
CA TYR A 58 -0.68 4.94 2.57
C TYR A 58 0.52 4.08 2.96
N SER A 59 1.29 4.48 3.97
CA SER A 59 2.50 3.76 4.43
C SER A 59 2.26 2.25 4.65
N ARG A 60 1.14 1.90 5.29
CA ARG A 60 0.72 0.51 5.51
C ARG A 60 0.37 -0.21 4.21
N ASN A 61 -0.28 0.47 3.27
CA ASN A 61 -0.67 -0.10 1.97
C ASN A 61 0.58 -0.40 1.13
N TYR A 62 1.56 0.51 1.14
CA TYR A 62 2.85 0.28 0.48
C TYR A 62 3.59 -0.91 1.09
N ARG A 63 3.60 -1.06 2.41
CA ARG A 63 4.23 -2.22 3.06
C ARG A 63 3.62 -3.54 2.58
N VAL A 64 2.29 -3.64 2.57
CA VAL A 64 1.58 -4.84 2.09
C VAL A 64 1.87 -5.07 0.59
N ALA A 65 1.76 -4.03 -0.24
CA ALA A 65 2.02 -4.13 -1.68
C ALA A 65 3.46 -4.55 -1.99
N ASN A 66 4.44 -4.01 -1.27
CA ASN A 66 5.86 -4.34 -1.42
C ASN A 66 6.13 -5.81 -1.03
N GLN A 67 5.50 -6.31 0.04
CA GLN A 67 5.60 -7.71 0.41
C GLN A 67 4.99 -8.62 -0.67
N ILE A 68 3.79 -8.30 -1.17
CA ILE A 68 3.16 -9.06 -2.26
C ILE A 68 4.07 -9.08 -3.49
N ARG A 69 4.66 -7.93 -3.86
CA ARG A 69 5.58 -7.81 -4.99
C ARG A 69 6.83 -8.68 -4.84
N LYS A 70 7.37 -8.82 -3.62
CA LYS A 70 8.53 -9.68 -3.34
C LYS A 70 8.19 -11.17 -3.45
N ILE A 71 6.95 -11.55 -3.10
CA ILE A 71 6.49 -12.94 -3.08
C ILE A 71 6.06 -13.41 -4.48
N THR A 72 5.50 -12.51 -5.29
CA THR A 72 4.86 -12.85 -6.57
C THR A 72 5.74 -12.47 -7.76
N GLY A 73 5.70 -13.27 -8.82
CA GLY A 73 6.35 -12.95 -10.09
C GLY A 73 5.62 -11.82 -10.84
N GLU A 74 6.28 -11.22 -11.83
CA GLU A 74 5.73 -10.08 -12.58
C GLU A 74 4.48 -10.41 -13.40
N THR A 75 4.35 -11.67 -13.83
CA THR A 75 3.22 -12.17 -14.63
C THR A 75 2.12 -12.82 -13.79
N SER A 76 2.27 -12.81 -12.47
CA SER A 76 1.33 -13.46 -11.55
C SER A 76 -0.05 -12.80 -11.59
N ILE A 77 -1.07 -13.63 -11.36
CA ILE A 77 -2.46 -13.20 -11.18
C ILE A 77 -2.72 -13.16 -9.68
N ILE A 78 -3.26 -12.05 -9.18
CA ILE A 78 -3.51 -11.83 -7.75
C ILE A 78 -4.98 -11.48 -7.54
N LEU A 79 -5.63 -12.25 -6.68
CA LEU A 79 -6.95 -11.92 -6.14
C LEU A 79 -6.76 -11.14 -4.83
N MET A 80 -7.38 -9.98 -4.76
CA MET A 80 -7.33 -9.08 -3.63
C MET A 80 -8.68 -9.05 -2.91
N PRO A 81 -8.71 -8.75 -1.61
CA PRO A 81 -9.94 -8.37 -0.94
C PRO A 81 -10.52 -7.06 -1.53
N GLY A 82 -11.66 -6.59 -1.02
CA GLY A 82 -12.40 -5.44 -1.57
C GLY A 82 -11.72 -4.08 -1.40
N ASP A 83 -12.46 -2.98 -1.57
CA ASP A 83 -11.91 -1.61 -1.39
C ASP A 83 -12.21 -1.04 0.02
N ASP A 84 -12.87 -1.82 0.87
CA ASP A 84 -13.43 -1.49 2.19
C ASP A 84 -12.47 -1.76 3.36
N TRP A 85 -11.18 -1.89 3.10
CA TRP A 85 -10.21 -2.15 4.17
C TRP A 85 -10.05 -0.88 5.03
N GLU A 86 -9.59 -1.07 6.26
CA GLU A 86 -9.33 -0.02 7.26
C GLU A 86 -8.48 1.15 6.73
N PHE A 87 -7.76 0.96 5.62
CA PHE A 87 -7.00 1.97 4.90
C PHE A 87 -7.75 2.37 3.62
N SER A 88 -8.51 3.46 3.68
CA SER A 88 -9.09 4.07 2.48
C SER A 88 -8.02 4.25 1.39
N SER A 89 -8.41 4.06 0.12
CA SER A 89 -7.54 4.14 -1.08
C SER A 89 -6.49 3.03 -1.29
N SER A 90 -6.67 1.84 -0.71
CA SER A 90 -5.81 0.66 -0.96
C SER A 90 -5.62 0.30 -2.44
N ARG A 91 -6.69 0.40 -3.24
CA ARG A 91 -6.71 -0.04 -4.65
C ARG A 91 -5.66 0.61 -5.54
N SER A 92 -5.58 1.94 -5.52
CA SER A 92 -4.64 2.70 -6.37
C SER A 92 -3.19 2.35 -6.06
N VAL A 93 -2.86 2.23 -4.76
CA VAL A 93 -1.52 1.84 -4.31
C VAL A 93 -1.19 0.42 -4.78
N MET A 94 -2.13 -0.52 -4.65
CA MET A 94 -1.94 -1.89 -5.10
C MET A 94 -1.72 -1.96 -6.61
N ILE A 95 -2.57 -1.29 -7.41
CA ILE A 95 -2.46 -1.28 -8.88
C ILE A 95 -1.11 -0.70 -9.31
N GLN A 96 -0.75 0.48 -8.79
CA GLN A 96 0.50 1.14 -9.17
C GLN A 96 1.72 0.31 -8.77
N ARG A 97 1.72 -0.26 -7.56
CA ARG A 97 2.92 -0.91 -7.03
C ARG A 97 3.13 -2.32 -7.58
N LEU A 98 2.04 -3.02 -7.89
CA LEU A 98 2.08 -4.41 -8.34
C LEU A 98 2.14 -4.56 -9.86
N TYR A 99 1.94 -3.49 -10.63
CA TYR A 99 2.18 -3.50 -12.08
C TYR A 99 3.55 -4.14 -12.41
N PRO A 100 3.64 -5.05 -13.40
CA PRO A 100 2.63 -5.39 -14.42
C PRO A 100 1.69 -6.57 -14.07
N ARG A 101 1.61 -6.99 -12.81
CA ARG A 101 0.78 -8.13 -12.38
C ARG A 101 -0.70 -7.89 -12.66
N LYS A 102 -1.45 -8.97 -12.92
CA LYS A 102 -2.91 -8.89 -13.10
C LYS A 102 -3.58 -8.97 -11.74
N ILE A 103 -4.37 -7.97 -11.38
CA ILE A 103 -5.01 -7.86 -10.07
C ILE A 103 -6.53 -7.82 -10.26
N TYR A 104 -7.26 -8.60 -9.47
CA TYR A 104 -8.72 -8.58 -9.42
C TYR A 104 -9.18 -8.38 -7.98
N PHE A 105 -10.09 -7.44 -7.75
CA PHE A 105 -10.57 -7.08 -6.41
C PHE A 105 -11.92 -7.73 -6.15
N PHE A 106 -12.09 -8.27 -4.94
CA PHE A 106 -13.36 -8.80 -4.50
C PHE A 106 -14.46 -7.72 -4.55
N GLY A 107 -15.67 -8.09 -4.96
CA GLY A 107 -16.78 -7.16 -5.18
C GLY A 107 -16.83 -6.53 -6.58
N ASP A 108 -15.74 -6.60 -7.37
CA ASP A 108 -15.77 -6.13 -8.75
C ASP A 108 -16.73 -6.96 -9.62
N LYS A 109 -17.34 -6.30 -10.62
CA LYS A 109 -18.17 -6.98 -11.62
C LYS A 109 -17.36 -8.07 -12.33
N GLY A 110 -17.82 -9.31 -12.20
CA GLY A 110 -17.19 -10.48 -12.83
C GLY A 110 -15.97 -11.01 -12.09
N PHE A 111 -15.71 -10.59 -10.85
CA PHE A 111 -14.69 -11.19 -9.99
C PHE A 111 -14.89 -12.71 -9.85
N GLU A 112 -16.10 -13.11 -9.49
CA GLU A 112 -16.47 -14.51 -9.27
C GLU A 112 -16.30 -15.39 -10.53
N SER A 113 -16.68 -14.86 -11.70
CA SER A 113 -16.49 -15.59 -12.96
C SER A 113 -15.02 -15.71 -13.34
N ARG A 114 -14.21 -14.66 -13.10
CA ARG A 114 -12.76 -14.72 -13.31
C ARG A 114 -12.10 -15.73 -12.38
N MET A 115 -12.45 -15.73 -11.10
CA MET A 115 -11.93 -16.70 -10.13
C MET A 115 -12.26 -18.13 -10.55
N ARG A 116 -13.53 -18.42 -10.90
CA ARG A 116 -13.92 -19.74 -11.43
C ARG A 116 -13.13 -20.12 -12.68
N ASN A 117 -13.00 -19.20 -13.64
CA ASN A 117 -12.22 -19.45 -14.85
C ASN A 117 -10.74 -19.77 -14.55
N LEU A 118 -10.12 -19.15 -13.54
CA LEU A 118 -8.75 -19.47 -13.15
C LEU A 118 -8.64 -20.90 -12.61
N ILE A 119 -9.62 -21.31 -11.80
CA ILE A 119 -9.72 -22.66 -11.23
C ILE A 119 -9.93 -23.68 -12.35
N ASP A 120 -10.90 -23.45 -13.22
CA ASP A 120 -11.28 -24.34 -14.33
C ASP A 120 -10.13 -24.52 -15.32
N GLN A 121 -9.39 -23.44 -15.61
CA GLN A 121 -8.21 -23.47 -16.48
C GLN A 121 -6.96 -23.99 -15.76
N LYS A 122 -7.06 -24.39 -14.48
CA LYS A 122 -5.94 -24.81 -13.64
C LYS A 122 -4.76 -23.82 -13.66
N LYS A 123 -5.08 -22.53 -13.78
CA LYS A 123 -4.07 -21.48 -13.75
C LYS A 123 -3.60 -21.27 -12.32
N GLU A 124 -2.31 -20.98 -12.21
CA GLU A 124 -1.76 -20.52 -10.95
C GLU A 124 -2.18 -19.07 -10.68
N PHE A 125 -2.59 -18.80 -9.45
CA PHE A 125 -2.87 -17.45 -8.98
C PHE A 125 -2.58 -17.33 -7.48
N PHE A 126 -2.47 -16.11 -7.00
CA PHE A 126 -2.29 -15.81 -5.59
C PHE A 126 -3.57 -15.23 -5.00
N VAL A 127 -3.85 -15.54 -3.75
CA VAL A 127 -4.94 -14.94 -2.99
C VAL A 127 -4.33 -14.17 -1.84
N VAL A 128 -4.57 -12.87 -1.83
CA VAL A 128 -4.36 -12.01 -0.66
C VAL A 128 -5.63 -12.04 0.15
N PHE A 129 -5.50 -12.21 1.45
CA PHE A 129 -6.64 -12.24 2.36
C PHE A 129 -6.41 -11.29 3.54
N ASN A 130 -7.52 -10.84 4.12
CA ASN A 130 -7.56 -10.09 5.37
C ASN A 130 -8.49 -10.81 6.37
N GLU A 131 -8.98 -10.10 7.38
CA GLU A 131 -9.94 -10.66 8.34
C GLU A 131 -11.33 -10.89 7.72
N ASP A 132 -11.74 -10.03 6.78
CA ASP A 132 -13.08 -10.03 6.20
C ASP A 132 -13.25 -11.02 5.04
N TRP A 133 -12.19 -11.27 4.26
CA TRP A 133 -12.28 -12.03 3.03
C TRP A 133 -11.03 -12.84 2.70
N GLY A 134 -11.23 -13.95 1.97
CA GLY A 134 -10.18 -14.71 1.29
C GLY A 134 -9.47 -15.77 2.14
N ARG A 135 -9.58 -15.72 3.48
CA ARG A 135 -8.91 -16.68 4.36
C ARG A 135 -9.34 -18.13 4.12
N SER A 136 -10.61 -18.35 3.78
CA SER A 136 -11.15 -19.67 3.45
C SER A 136 -10.56 -20.28 2.17
N LEU A 137 -10.16 -19.45 1.21
CA LEU A 137 -9.55 -19.87 -0.05
C LEU A 137 -8.11 -20.40 0.13
N CYS A 138 -7.46 -19.99 1.23
CA CYS A 138 -6.12 -20.43 1.60
C CYS A 138 -6.10 -21.63 2.57
N LYS A 139 -7.25 -22.24 2.87
CA LYS A 139 -7.30 -23.43 3.74
C LYS A 139 -6.41 -24.55 3.17
N ALA A 140 -5.64 -25.20 4.05
CA ALA A 140 -4.70 -26.28 3.74
C ALA A 140 -3.50 -25.88 2.84
N ARG A 141 -3.19 -24.59 2.69
CA ARG A 141 -2.05 -24.11 1.90
C ARG A 141 -1.04 -23.37 2.75
N ARG A 142 0.20 -23.27 2.27
CA ARG A 142 1.24 -22.47 2.92
C ARG A 142 0.90 -20.99 2.78
N VAL A 143 0.63 -20.36 3.93
CA VAL A 143 0.37 -18.92 4.05
C VAL A 143 1.67 -18.19 4.35
N GLN A 144 1.86 -17.04 3.71
CA GLN A 144 2.91 -16.08 4.04
C GLN A 144 2.28 -14.81 4.62
N ALA A 145 2.82 -14.31 5.73
CA ALA A 145 2.36 -13.07 6.34
C ALA A 145 2.86 -11.86 5.53
N LEU A 146 2.04 -10.82 5.42
CA LEU A 146 2.35 -9.60 4.65
C LEU A 146 2.88 -8.44 5.53
N ASN A 147 3.53 -8.76 6.65
CA ASN A 147 4.07 -7.79 7.62
C ASN A 147 3.05 -6.73 8.10
N ASN A 148 1.77 -7.11 8.10
CA ASN A 148 0.66 -6.36 8.67
C ASN A 148 -0.31 -7.37 9.31
N PRO A 149 -0.71 -7.20 10.59
CA PRO A 149 -1.63 -8.12 11.24
C PRO A 149 -2.92 -8.32 10.44
N GLY A 150 -3.44 -9.55 10.43
CA GLY A 150 -4.65 -9.91 9.68
C GLY A 150 -4.43 -10.17 8.19
N PHE A 151 -3.35 -9.67 7.58
CA PHE A 151 -3.05 -9.84 6.16
C PHE A 151 -2.12 -11.02 5.87
N GLY A 152 -2.51 -11.83 4.89
CA GLY A 152 -1.68 -12.91 4.38
C GLY A 152 -1.86 -13.15 2.89
N ILE A 153 -0.96 -13.94 2.33
CA ILE A 153 -1.01 -14.39 0.95
C ILE A 153 -0.79 -15.90 0.87
N CYS A 154 -1.52 -16.57 0.00
CA CYS A 154 -1.25 -17.96 -0.36
C CYS A 154 -1.21 -18.13 -1.88
N ARG A 155 -0.47 -19.14 -2.33
CA ARG A 155 -0.38 -19.54 -3.73
C ARG A 155 -1.39 -20.64 -4.03
N ILE A 156 -2.15 -20.46 -5.10
CA ILE A 156 -3.13 -21.41 -5.60
C ILE A 156 -2.56 -22.11 -6.83
N GLU A 157 -1.99 -23.29 -6.63
CA GLU A 157 -1.55 -24.21 -7.70
C GLU A 157 -2.63 -25.29 -7.90
N ASN A 158 -2.90 -25.67 -9.15
CA ASN A 158 -3.76 -26.80 -9.49
C ASN A 158 -2.95 -27.92 -10.18
N GLY A 159 -2.13 -28.59 -9.39
CA GLY A 159 -1.90 -30.04 -9.45
C GLY A 159 -2.35 -30.62 -8.09
N LEU A 160 -2.90 -31.84 -8.08
CA LEU A 160 -3.53 -32.43 -6.90
C LEU A 160 -2.69 -32.35 -5.61
N GLY A 161 -3.29 -31.86 -4.53
CA GLY A 161 -2.99 -32.29 -3.17
C GLY A 161 -3.96 -33.39 -2.74
N THR A 162 -3.97 -34.51 -3.46
CA THR A 162 -4.35 -35.81 -2.88
C THR A 162 -3.05 -36.49 -2.47
N GLU A 163 -3.04 -37.02 -1.25
CA GLU A 163 -1.93 -37.73 -0.59
C GLU A 163 -0.88 -36.86 0.14
N ALA A 164 -1.27 -36.34 1.30
CA ALA A 164 -0.43 -36.57 2.47
C ALA A 164 -1.09 -37.70 3.27
N ASN A 165 -0.86 -38.94 2.85
CA ASN A 165 -1.13 -40.12 3.67
C ASN A 165 -0.22 -40.08 4.90
N ASN A 166 -0.80 -40.49 6.04
CA ASN A 166 -0.11 -40.85 7.28
C ASN A 166 1.12 -41.74 7.00
N SER A 167 2.26 -41.44 7.64
CA SER A 167 3.04 -42.42 8.42
C SER A 167 4.34 -41.82 9.00
N LEU A 168 4.53 -42.10 10.31
CA LEU A 168 5.67 -41.89 11.22
C LEU A 168 5.83 -40.51 11.88
#